data_AF-A0AB40C826-F1
#
_entry.id   AF-A0AB40C826-F1
#
_cell.length_a   1.000
_cell.length_b   1.000
_cell.length_c   1.000
_cell.angle_alpha   90.00
_cell.angle_beta   90.00
_cell.angle_gamma   90.00
#
_symmetry.space_group_name_H-M   'P 1'
#
loop_
_entity.id
_entity.type
_entity.pdbx_description
1 polymer ?
#
loop_
_entity_poly.entity_id
_entity_poly.type
_entity_poly.pdbx_seq_one_letter_code
_entity_poly.pdbx_strand_id
1 'polypeptide(L)'
;MAAAAAVFSAQLVLRFPKRSFNASMPTLSPITCGPRDNRGPMIRGRTLSTEAILAIQALKRAGGDETKIDAIISGPVSRLIKSDLLAALAELQRQDRPRLALKLFLAARRELWYRPDPALYAQMVSALNRNQMSSEIDVLVSDLIEEQEGKDETFVHDIRGVARLVKSLLAAGKGEAVKEMYGLMKRRGCRPDEFLFRLLIRGLRRLGEIDAADEVEKDFKVWFDGGVGAESVPV
;
A
#
# COMPACT_ATOMS: atom_id res chain seq x y z
N MET A 1 -51.43 59.00 -21.15
CA MET A 1 -50.02 58.86 -20.70
C MET A 1 -50.04 58.35 -19.26
N ALA A 2 -49.61 57.11 -19.06
CA ALA A 2 -49.16 56.49 -17.79
C ALA A 2 -50.15 56.41 -16.60
N ALA A 3 -50.11 55.45 -15.69
CA ALA A 3 -49.54 54.10 -15.65
C ALA A 3 -50.10 53.40 -14.39
N ALA A 4 -49.99 52.07 -14.39
CA ALA A 4 -50.44 51.14 -13.37
C ALA A 4 -49.89 51.37 -11.95
N ALA A 5 -50.67 50.95 -10.95
CA ALA A 5 -50.19 50.31 -9.72
C ALA A 5 -51.34 49.54 -9.05
N ALA A 6 -51.62 48.33 -9.52
CA ALA A 6 -52.48 47.38 -8.80
C ALA A 6 -51.58 46.42 -8.00
N VAL A 7 -51.47 46.66 -6.70
CA VAL A 7 -50.94 45.70 -5.75
C VAL A 7 -52.06 44.71 -5.44
N PHE A 8 -52.01 43.52 -6.05
CA PHE A 8 -52.86 42.40 -5.66
C PHE A 8 -51.97 41.31 -5.07
N SER A 9 -51.88 41.32 -3.74
CA SER A 9 -51.24 40.26 -2.97
C SER A 9 -52.19 39.05 -2.98
N ALA A 10 -52.01 38.16 -3.96
CA ALA A 10 -52.71 36.89 -4.00
C ALA A 10 -51.93 35.88 -3.14
N GLN A 11 -52.31 35.74 -1.88
CA GLN A 11 -51.92 34.59 -1.06
C GLN A 11 -52.48 33.33 -1.70
N LEU A 12 -51.59 32.48 -2.21
CA LEU A 12 -51.92 31.15 -2.71
C LEU A 12 -52.34 30.26 -1.53
N VAL A 13 -53.64 30.19 -1.25
CA VAL A 13 -54.19 29.24 -0.27
C VAL A 13 -54.17 27.85 -0.92
N LEU A 14 -53.14 27.06 -0.64
CA LEU A 14 -53.12 25.65 -0.96
C LEU A 14 -54.13 24.92 -0.05
N ARG A 15 -55.34 24.68 -0.57
CA ARG A 15 -56.30 23.74 0.03
C ARG A 15 -55.76 22.32 -0.14
N PHE A 16 -55.11 21.79 0.90
CA PHE A 16 -54.84 20.36 0.99
C PHE A 16 -56.16 19.61 1.20
N PRO A 17 -56.42 18.51 0.47
CA PRO A 17 -57.60 17.70 0.70
C PRO A 17 -57.52 17.08 2.10
N LYS A 18 -58.62 17.18 2.86
CA LYS A 18 -58.75 16.47 4.15
C LYS A 18 -58.75 14.97 3.86
N ARG A 19 -57.62 14.31 4.10
CA ARG A 19 -57.49 12.86 4.08
C ARG A 19 -58.35 12.32 5.23
N SER A 20 -59.45 11.64 4.92
CA SER A 20 -60.23 10.93 5.94
C SER A 20 -59.38 9.78 6.47
N PHE A 21 -58.81 9.95 7.66
CA PHE A 21 -58.20 8.85 8.39
C PHE A 21 -59.33 7.99 8.95
N ASN A 22 -59.60 6.85 8.31
CA ASN A 22 -60.21 5.73 9.02
C ASN A 22 -59.15 5.21 10.00
N ALA A 23 -59.24 5.67 11.24
CA ALA A 23 -58.37 5.23 12.32
C ALA A 23 -58.82 3.86 12.82
N SER A 24 -58.44 2.79 12.12
CA SER A 24 -58.12 1.56 12.86
C SER A 24 -56.75 1.80 13.48
N MET A 25 -56.70 1.95 14.80
CA MET A 25 -55.44 2.07 15.54
C MET A 25 -54.52 0.90 15.12
N PRO A 26 -53.38 1.15 14.45
CA PRO A 26 -52.42 0.09 14.27
C PRO A 26 -51.96 -0.29 15.67
N THR A 27 -52.12 -1.56 16.02
CA THR A 27 -51.56 -2.10 17.25
C THR A 27 -50.07 -1.76 17.23
N LEU A 28 -49.63 -0.86 18.11
CA LEU A 28 -48.23 -0.57 18.33
C LEU A 28 -47.60 -1.86 18.83
N SER A 29 -47.07 -2.67 17.92
CA SER A 29 -46.09 -3.68 18.29
C SER A 29 -44.89 -2.91 18.82
N PRO A 30 -44.48 -3.13 20.08
CA PRO A 30 -43.26 -2.52 20.57
C PRO A 30 -42.14 -3.03 19.68
N ILE A 31 -41.51 -2.14 18.89
CA ILE A 31 -40.22 -2.45 18.29
C ILE A 31 -39.23 -2.39 19.45
N THR A 32 -39.01 -3.53 20.09
CA THR A 32 -37.94 -3.71 21.04
C THR A 32 -36.64 -3.74 20.26
N CYS A 33 -35.96 -2.59 20.20
CA CYS A 33 -34.53 -2.58 19.94
C CYS A 33 -33.89 -3.39 21.07
N GLY A 34 -33.47 -4.62 20.78
CA GLY A 34 -32.73 -5.43 21.74
C GLY A 34 -31.53 -4.66 22.29
N PRO A 35 -31.04 -5.00 23.49
CA PRO A 35 -29.90 -4.31 24.08
C PRO A 35 -28.78 -4.16 23.05
N ARG A 36 -28.34 -2.91 22.77
CA ARG A 36 -27.13 -2.65 21.96
C ARG A 36 -25.85 -3.19 22.62
N ASP A 37 -26.04 -3.84 23.77
CA ASP A 37 -25.03 -4.46 24.63
C ASP A 37 -24.61 -5.85 24.13
N ASN A 38 -25.23 -6.37 23.06
CA ASN A 38 -24.70 -7.51 22.29
C ASN A 38 -23.58 -7.11 21.33
N ARG A 39 -22.83 -6.04 21.63
CA ARG A 39 -21.51 -5.89 21.03
C ARG A 39 -20.67 -7.02 21.61
N GLY A 40 -20.49 -8.08 20.83
CA GLY A 40 -19.56 -9.15 21.17
C GLY A 40 -18.21 -8.56 21.58
N PRO A 41 -17.42 -9.28 22.39
CA PRO A 41 -16.12 -8.78 22.84
C PRO A 41 -15.36 -8.28 21.62
N MET A 42 -14.76 -7.09 21.74
CA MET A 42 -13.91 -6.54 20.69
C MET A 42 -12.81 -7.58 20.44
N ILE A 43 -12.97 -8.36 19.38
CA ILE A 43 -12.11 -9.53 19.16
C ILE A 43 -10.72 -8.98 18.92
N ARG A 44 -9.80 -9.25 19.86
CA ARG A 44 -8.38 -8.97 19.68
C ARG A 44 -7.83 -9.95 18.64
N GLY A 45 -7.80 -9.50 17.39
CA GLY A 45 -7.27 -10.14 16.19
C GLY A 45 -7.15 -9.09 15.07
N ARG A 46 -6.48 -9.42 13.94
CA ARG A 46 -6.24 -8.46 12.83
C ARG A 46 -7.55 -7.85 12.34
N THR A 47 -7.83 -6.62 12.74
CA THR A 47 -9.11 -5.94 12.48
C THR A 47 -9.11 -5.33 11.09
N LEU A 48 -9.54 -6.10 10.09
CA LEU A 48 -10.02 -5.50 8.84
C LEU A 48 -11.31 -4.75 9.16
N SER A 49 -11.43 -3.51 8.71
CA SER A 49 -12.70 -2.80 8.75
C SER A 49 -13.72 -3.48 7.85
N THR A 50 -15.01 -3.24 8.10
CA THR A 50 -16.08 -3.75 7.24
C THR A 50 -15.90 -3.31 5.79
N GLU A 51 -15.47 -2.05 5.56
CA GLU A 51 -15.18 -1.52 4.23
C GLU A 51 -14.02 -2.27 3.55
N ALA A 52 -12.93 -2.53 4.27
CA ALA A 52 -11.82 -3.32 3.77
C ALA A 52 -12.27 -4.74 3.38
N ILE A 53 -13.07 -5.38 4.22
CA ILE A 53 -13.62 -6.73 3.95
C ILE A 53 -14.48 -6.70 2.68
N LEU A 54 -15.40 -5.74 2.55
CA LEU A 54 -16.29 -5.62 1.40
C LEU A 54 -15.51 -5.34 0.11
N ALA A 55 -14.49 -4.48 0.15
CA ALA A 55 -13.62 -4.20 -0.99
C ALA A 55 -12.86 -5.46 -1.44
N ILE A 56 -12.25 -6.21 -0.52
CA ILE A 56 -11.55 -7.47 -0.83
C ILE A 56 -12.51 -8.50 -1.43
N GLN A 57 -13.71 -8.64 -0.85
CA GLN A 57 -14.72 -9.56 -1.38
C GLN A 57 -15.18 -9.15 -2.78
N ALA A 58 -15.38 -7.86 -3.05
CA ALA A 58 -15.70 -7.37 -4.38
C ALA A 58 -14.58 -7.69 -5.38
N LEU A 59 -13.32 -7.43 -5.04
CA LEU A 59 -12.16 -7.75 -5.88
C LEU A 59 -12.09 -9.24 -6.20
N LYS A 60 -12.37 -10.11 -5.22
CA LYS A 60 -12.39 -11.56 -5.43
C LYS A 60 -13.55 -12.00 -6.32
N ARG A 61 -14.75 -11.41 -6.15
CA ARG A 61 -15.94 -11.71 -6.96
C ARG A 61 -15.81 -11.22 -8.41
N ALA A 62 -14.98 -10.22 -8.66
CA ALA A 62 -14.69 -9.79 -10.03
C ALA A 62 -14.05 -10.91 -10.88
N GLY A 63 -13.45 -11.93 -10.24
CA GLY A 63 -13.07 -13.17 -10.92
C GLY A 63 -11.97 -13.02 -11.98
N GLY A 64 -11.17 -11.96 -11.92
CA GLY A 64 -10.16 -11.64 -12.94
C GLY A 64 -10.66 -10.76 -14.08
N ASP A 65 -11.92 -10.33 -14.05
CA ASP A 65 -12.43 -9.31 -14.97
C ASP A 65 -11.78 -7.96 -14.65
N GLU A 66 -10.81 -7.58 -15.48
CA GLU A 66 -10.02 -6.36 -15.34
C GLU A 66 -10.88 -5.11 -15.25
N THR A 67 -11.97 -5.03 -16.02
CA THR A 67 -12.86 -3.86 -16.01
C THR A 67 -13.59 -3.71 -14.68
N LYS A 68 -14.04 -4.83 -14.10
CA LYS A 68 -14.68 -4.84 -12.77
C LYS A 68 -13.67 -4.52 -11.67
N ILE A 69 -12.46 -5.08 -11.77
CA ILE A 69 -11.39 -4.81 -10.81
C ILE A 69 -11.05 -3.32 -10.80
N ASP A 70 -10.89 -2.71 -11.97
CA ASP A 70 -10.54 -1.29 -12.09
C ASP A 70 -11.67 -0.36 -11.61
N ALA A 71 -12.93 -0.74 -11.83
CA ALA A 71 -14.08 -0.06 -11.23
C ALA A 71 -14.09 -0.15 -9.69
N ILE A 72 -13.70 -1.30 -9.13
CA ILE A 72 -13.59 -1.47 -7.67
C ILE A 72 -12.42 -0.65 -7.11
N ILE A 73 -11.30 -0.59 -7.84
CA ILE A 73 -10.11 0.18 -7.44
C ILE A 73 -10.41 1.68 -7.43
N SER A 74 -11.06 2.19 -8.48
CA SER A 74 -11.41 3.61 -8.61
C SER A 74 -12.55 4.06 -7.70
N GLY A 75 -13.41 3.14 -7.23
CA GLY A 75 -14.57 3.44 -6.38
C GLY A 75 -14.37 3.05 -4.91
N PRO A 76 -14.74 1.82 -4.51
CA PRO A 76 -14.60 1.34 -3.12
C PRO A 76 -13.21 1.49 -2.51
N VAL A 77 -12.16 1.12 -3.24
CA VAL A 77 -10.78 1.08 -2.70
C VAL A 77 -10.20 2.47 -2.51
N SER A 78 -10.42 3.40 -3.43
CA SER A 78 -9.93 4.79 -3.33
C SER A 78 -10.52 5.58 -2.16
N ARG A 79 -11.60 5.07 -1.55
CA ARG A 79 -12.23 5.65 -0.36
C ARG A 79 -11.73 5.02 0.94
N LEU A 80 -10.93 3.96 0.86
CA LEU A 80 -10.35 3.33 2.04
C LEU A 80 -9.31 4.26 2.67
N ILE A 81 -9.37 4.39 3.98
CA ILE A 81 -8.33 5.08 4.74
C ILE A 81 -7.03 4.28 4.69
N LYS A 82 -5.89 4.95 4.94
CA LYS A 82 -4.55 4.35 4.91
C LYS A 82 -4.46 3.01 5.66
N SER A 83 -4.99 2.93 6.89
CA SER A 83 -4.95 1.71 7.68
C SER A 83 -5.71 0.55 7.04
N ASP A 84 -6.87 0.84 6.45
CA ASP A 84 -7.74 -0.15 5.83
C ASP A 84 -7.16 -0.65 4.52
N LEU A 85 -6.55 0.24 3.73
CA LEU A 85 -5.87 -0.14 2.50
C LEU A 85 -4.67 -1.06 2.76
N LEU A 86 -3.84 -0.72 3.75
CA LEU A 86 -2.70 -1.55 4.16
C LEU A 86 -3.16 -2.88 4.76
N ALA A 87 -4.23 -2.88 5.56
CA ALA A 87 -4.80 -4.12 6.09
C ALA A 87 -5.37 -5.00 4.98
N ALA A 88 -6.06 -4.42 4.00
CA ALA A 88 -6.58 -5.15 2.85
C ALA A 88 -5.46 -5.75 1.99
N LEU A 89 -4.36 -5.02 1.80
CA LEU A 89 -3.18 -5.53 1.11
C LEU A 89 -2.57 -6.72 1.86
N ALA A 90 -2.38 -6.60 3.17
CA ALA A 90 -1.88 -7.69 4.00
C ALA A 90 -2.80 -8.93 3.95
N GLU A 91 -4.11 -8.73 3.91
CA GLU A 91 -5.07 -9.83 3.80
C GLU A 91 -5.04 -10.50 2.42
N LEU A 92 -4.91 -9.76 1.33
CA LEU A 92 -4.75 -10.34 -0.02
C LEU A 92 -3.45 -11.13 -0.15
N GLN A 93 -2.36 -10.62 0.43
CA GLN A 93 -1.09 -11.36 0.51
C GLN A 93 -1.23 -12.64 1.35
N ARG A 94 -1.97 -12.58 2.46
CA ARG A 94 -2.24 -13.74 3.33
C ARG A 94 -3.10 -14.81 2.62
N GLN A 95 -4.01 -14.39 1.76
CA GLN A 95 -4.84 -15.29 0.93
C GLN A 95 -4.13 -15.78 -0.34
N ASP A 96 -2.85 -15.46 -0.51
CA ASP A 96 -2.03 -15.81 -1.68
C ASP A 96 -2.67 -15.37 -3.01
N ARG A 97 -3.16 -14.12 -3.03
CA ARG A 97 -3.73 -13.46 -4.23
C ARG A 97 -2.80 -12.35 -4.72
N PRO A 98 -1.59 -12.68 -5.22
CA PRO A 98 -0.52 -11.71 -5.50
C PRO A 98 -0.90 -10.68 -6.57
N ARG A 99 -1.67 -11.06 -7.60
CA ARG A 99 -2.13 -10.13 -8.66
C ARG A 99 -3.04 -9.03 -8.12
N LEU A 100 -4.02 -9.41 -7.29
CA LEU A 100 -4.91 -8.44 -6.65
C LEU A 100 -4.15 -7.59 -5.63
N ALA A 101 -3.24 -8.21 -4.86
CA ALA A 101 -2.37 -7.48 -3.94
C ALA A 101 -1.51 -6.45 -4.69
N LEU A 102 -0.92 -6.81 -5.82
CA LEU A 102 -0.12 -5.90 -6.64
C LEU A 102 -0.96 -4.74 -7.17
N LYS A 103 -2.16 -5.01 -7.72
CA LYS A 103 -3.08 -3.95 -8.16
C LYS A 103 -3.46 -3.01 -7.02
N LEU A 104 -3.79 -3.56 -5.85
CA LEU A 104 -4.13 -2.76 -4.67
C LEU A 104 -2.94 -1.93 -4.18
N PHE A 105 -1.73 -2.50 -4.21
CA PHE A 105 -0.50 -1.80 -3.89
C PHE A 105 -0.23 -0.65 -4.89
N LEU A 106 -0.41 -0.86 -6.19
CA LEU A 106 -0.29 0.20 -7.19
C LEU A 106 -1.36 1.28 -7.02
N ALA A 107 -2.56 0.93 -6.57
CA ALA A 107 -3.57 1.91 -6.18
C ALA A 107 -3.12 2.72 -4.95
N ALA A 108 -2.55 2.05 -3.93
CA ALA A 108 -1.98 2.70 -2.76
C ALA A 108 -0.88 3.70 -3.13
N ARG A 109 -0.04 3.37 -4.12
CA ARG A 109 1.01 4.27 -4.63
C ARG A 109 0.48 5.60 -5.18
N ARG A 110 -0.79 5.64 -5.60
CA ARG A 110 -1.43 6.84 -6.16
C ARG A 110 -2.05 7.74 -5.09
N GLU A 111 -2.11 7.28 -3.84
CA GLU A 111 -2.70 8.03 -2.74
C GLU A 111 -1.76 9.15 -2.26
N LEU A 112 -2.34 10.30 -1.87
CA LEU A 112 -1.57 11.48 -1.43
C LEU A 112 -0.68 11.23 -0.21
N TRP A 113 -1.10 10.31 0.66
CA TRP A 113 -0.35 9.95 1.87
C TRP A 113 0.78 8.96 1.61
N TYR A 114 0.89 8.42 0.38
CA TYR A 114 1.84 7.38 0.07
C TYR A 114 3.28 7.88 0.15
N ARG A 115 4.10 7.06 0.81
CA ARG A 115 5.55 7.19 0.84
C ARG A 115 6.13 5.79 0.68
N PRO A 116 7.11 5.59 -0.20
CA PRO A 116 7.77 4.29 -0.34
C PRO A 116 8.30 3.79 1.00
N ASP A 117 7.89 2.59 1.37
CA ASP A 117 8.28 1.91 2.60
C ASP A 117 9.04 0.62 2.21
N PRO A 118 10.35 0.53 2.47
CA PRO A 118 11.14 -0.65 2.12
C PRO A 118 10.56 -1.95 2.70
N ALA A 119 9.95 -1.91 3.89
CA ALA A 119 9.34 -3.09 4.51
C ALA A 119 8.09 -3.56 3.78
N LEU A 120 7.30 -2.64 3.22
CA LEU A 120 6.12 -2.96 2.41
C LEU A 120 6.53 -3.55 1.06
N TYR A 121 7.55 -2.98 0.41
CA TYR A 121 8.13 -3.54 -0.80
C TYR A 121 8.70 -4.95 -0.56
N ALA A 122 9.38 -5.19 0.56
CA ALA A 122 9.88 -6.52 0.91
C ALA A 122 8.75 -7.56 1.03
N GLN A 123 7.59 -7.17 1.57
CA GLN A 123 6.40 -8.02 1.65
C GLN A 123 5.84 -8.33 0.26
N MET A 124 5.77 -7.31 -0.61
CA MET A 124 5.33 -7.48 -2.00
C MET A 124 6.26 -8.40 -2.79
N VAL A 125 7.57 -8.17 -2.75
CA VAL A 125 8.59 -9.04 -3.40
C VAL A 125 8.46 -10.47 -2.89
N SER A 126 8.32 -10.66 -1.57
CA SER A 126 8.14 -11.99 -1.00
C SER A 126 6.86 -12.68 -1.48
N ALA A 127 5.75 -11.95 -1.61
CA ALA A 127 4.49 -12.49 -2.12
C ALA A 127 4.57 -12.85 -3.60
N LEU A 128 5.17 -12.00 -4.42
CA LEU A 128 5.38 -12.25 -5.85
C LEU A 128 6.33 -13.43 -6.08
N ASN A 129 7.42 -13.53 -5.31
CA ASN A 129 8.39 -14.60 -5.43
C ASN A 129 7.78 -15.98 -5.14
N ARG A 130 6.98 -16.10 -4.08
CA ARG A 130 6.25 -17.35 -3.77
C ARG A 130 5.33 -17.80 -4.90
N ASN A 131 4.84 -16.86 -5.71
CA ASN A 131 3.95 -17.10 -6.83
C ASN A 131 4.66 -17.08 -8.19
N GLN A 132 6.00 -17.10 -8.21
CA GLN A 132 6.82 -17.13 -9.43
C GLN A 132 6.58 -15.94 -10.39
N MET A 133 6.12 -14.80 -9.86
CA MET A 133 5.86 -13.58 -10.62
C MET A 133 7.13 -12.74 -10.73
N SER A 134 8.14 -13.31 -11.41
CA SER A 134 9.50 -12.79 -11.46
C SER A 134 9.59 -11.45 -12.22
N SER A 135 8.86 -11.33 -13.33
CA SER A 135 8.79 -10.10 -14.14
C SER A 135 8.22 -8.92 -13.36
N GLU A 136 7.21 -9.18 -12.54
CA GLU A 136 6.53 -8.17 -11.75
C GLU A 136 7.40 -7.66 -10.60
N ILE A 137 8.32 -8.50 -10.10
CA ILE A 137 9.35 -8.05 -9.14
C ILE A 137 10.30 -7.07 -9.81
N ASP A 138 10.75 -7.35 -11.03
CA ASP A 138 11.67 -6.46 -11.75
C ASP A 138 11.03 -5.09 -11.95
N VAL A 139 9.83 -5.05 -12.53
CA VAL A 139 9.08 -3.80 -12.74
C VAL A 139 8.86 -3.06 -11.42
N LEU A 140 8.45 -3.76 -10.37
CA LEU A 140 8.19 -3.16 -9.06
C LEU A 140 9.44 -2.47 -8.47
N VAL A 141 10.61 -3.08 -8.65
CA VAL A 141 11.86 -2.56 -8.08
C VAL A 141 12.46 -1.47 -8.96
N SER A 142 12.44 -1.62 -10.28
CA SER A 142 12.86 -0.55 -11.20
C SER A 142 12.03 0.71 -10.98
N ASP A 143 10.69 0.58 -10.92
CA ASP A 143 9.78 1.69 -10.58
C ASP A 143 10.14 2.37 -9.25
N LEU A 144 10.50 1.57 -8.24
CA LEU A 144 10.88 2.09 -6.92
C LEU A 144 12.19 2.88 -7.00
N ILE A 145 13.19 2.33 -7.68
CA ILE A 145 14.51 2.97 -7.81
C ILE A 145 14.38 4.27 -8.59
N GLU A 146 13.67 4.27 -9.73
CA GLU A 146 13.37 5.47 -10.51
C GLU A 146 12.62 6.51 -9.67
N GLU A 147 11.61 6.08 -8.89
CA GLU A 147 10.86 6.97 -8.00
C GLU A 147 11.74 7.56 -6.89
N GLN A 148 12.79 6.84 -6.47
CA GLN A 148 13.74 7.28 -5.45
C GLN A 148 14.93 8.06 -6.02
N GLU A 149 15.21 8.01 -7.30
CA GLU A 149 16.36 8.76 -7.84
C GLU A 149 16.15 10.27 -7.61
N GLY A 150 17.16 10.96 -7.05
CA GLY A 150 17.09 12.40 -6.74
C GLY A 150 16.20 12.82 -5.56
N LYS A 151 15.57 11.88 -4.82
CA LYS A 151 14.84 12.18 -3.57
C LYS A 151 15.75 12.17 -2.33
N ASP A 152 15.24 12.70 -1.23
CA ASP A 152 15.90 12.74 0.07
C ASP A 152 16.26 11.34 0.61
N GLU A 153 17.21 11.27 1.53
CA GLU A 153 17.75 10.02 2.05
C GLU A 153 16.76 9.22 2.93
N THR A 154 15.55 9.74 3.19
CA THR A 154 14.54 9.16 4.09
C THR A 154 14.27 7.67 3.84
N PHE A 155 14.18 7.27 2.57
CA PHE A 155 13.94 5.87 2.21
C PHE A 155 15.08 4.93 2.61
N VAL A 156 16.33 5.34 2.39
CA VAL A 156 17.52 4.51 2.65
C VAL A 156 17.93 4.53 4.13
N HIS A 157 17.49 5.52 4.90
CA HIS A 157 17.70 5.60 6.36
C HIS A 157 16.94 4.53 7.16
N ASP A 158 15.87 3.93 6.62
CA ASP A 158 15.29 2.72 7.22
C ASP A 158 16.14 1.48 6.86
N ILE A 159 17.33 1.40 7.44
CA ILE A 159 18.30 0.31 7.20
C ILE A 159 17.66 -1.06 7.46
N ARG A 160 16.77 -1.18 8.46
CA ARG A 160 16.08 -2.44 8.77
C ARG A 160 15.07 -2.81 7.70
N GLY A 161 14.31 -1.85 7.19
CA GLY A 161 13.40 -2.06 6.06
C GLY A 161 14.17 -2.42 4.79
N VAL A 162 15.21 -1.67 4.46
CA VAL A 162 16.08 -1.92 3.30
C VAL A 162 16.71 -3.31 3.39
N ALA A 163 17.21 -3.70 4.56
CA ALA A 163 17.76 -5.04 4.75
C ALA A 163 16.72 -6.15 4.52
N ARG A 164 15.45 -5.94 4.89
CA ARG A 164 14.36 -6.89 4.55
C ARG A 164 14.09 -6.94 3.05
N LEU A 165 14.10 -5.79 2.38
CA LEU A 165 13.92 -5.71 0.92
C LEU A 165 15.05 -6.44 0.20
N VAL A 166 16.30 -6.11 0.49
CA VAL A 166 17.49 -6.80 -0.05
C VAL A 166 17.42 -8.30 0.20
N LYS A 167 17.08 -8.72 1.43
CA LYS A 167 16.91 -10.15 1.75
C LYS A 167 15.85 -10.81 0.87
N SER A 168 14.72 -10.15 0.63
CA SER A 168 13.64 -10.67 -0.22
C SER A 168 14.05 -10.77 -1.69
N LEU A 169 14.81 -9.81 -2.21
CA LEU A 169 15.35 -9.83 -3.58
C LEU A 169 16.38 -10.94 -3.77
N LEU A 170 17.29 -11.11 -2.80
CA LEU A 170 18.26 -12.21 -2.79
C LEU A 170 17.58 -13.58 -2.74
N ALA A 171 16.45 -13.69 -2.04
CA ALA A 171 15.64 -14.92 -2.02
C ALA A 171 14.86 -15.15 -3.33
N ALA A 172 14.59 -14.08 -4.09
CA ALA A 172 13.97 -14.13 -5.40
C ALA A 172 14.98 -14.27 -6.55
N GLY A 173 16.28 -14.37 -6.25
CA GLY A 173 17.34 -14.49 -7.26
C GLY A 173 17.58 -13.20 -8.06
N LYS A 174 17.14 -12.05 -7.57
CA LYS A 174 17.21 -10.76 -8.29
C LYS A 174 18.54 -10.05 -8.04
N GLY A 175 19.62 -10.59 -8.60
CA GLY A 175 20.98 -10.05 -8.47
C GLY A 175 21.10 -8.60 -8.94
N GLU A 176 20.57 -8.29 -10.13
CA GLU A 176 20.59 -6.94 -10.69
C GLU A 176 19.89 -5.92 -9.78
N ALA A 177 18.66 -6.21 -9.36
CA ALA A 177 17.92 -5.36 -8.44
C ALA A 177 18.66 -5.11 -7.10
N VAL A 178 19.42 -6.09 -6.61
CA VAL A 178 20.25 -5.92 -5.40
C VAL A 178 21.41 -4.97 -5.66
N LYS A 179 22.06 -5.06 -6.83
CA LYS A 179 23.13 -4.14 -7.24
C LYS A 179 22.61 -2.71 -7.38
N GLU A 180 21.48 -2.52 -8.04
CA GLU A 180 20.88 -1.18 -8.21
C GLU A 180 20.48 -0.58 -6.86
N MET A 181 19.91 -1.40 -5.96
CA MET A 181 19.56 -0.96 -4.61
C MET A 181 20.80 -0.57 -3.80
N TYR A 182 21.90 -1.32 -3.92
CA TYR A 182 23.17 -0.92 -3.32
C TYR A 182 23.72 0.40 -3.91
N GLY A 183 23.65 0.55 -5.24
CA GLY A 183 24.06 1.77 -5.94
C GLY A 183 23.25 2.99 -5.49
N LEU A 184 21.93 2.84 -5.34
CA LEU A 184 21.05 3.90 -4.82
C LEU A 184 21.40 4.27 -3.37
N MET A 185 21.82 3.31 -2.52
CA MET A 185 22.33 3.63 -1.18
C MET A 185 23.62 4.44 -1.23
N LYS A 186 24.58 4.05 -2.09
CA LYS A 186 25.86 4.77 -2.26
C LYS A 186 25.67 6.20 -2.73
N ARG A 187 24.89 6.41 -3.80
CA ARG A 187 24.60 7.75 -4.36
C ARG A 187 23.92 8.69 -3.36
N ARG A 188 23.20 8.12 -2.39
CA ARG A 188 22.53 8.84 -1.32
C ARG A 188 23.37 8.94 -0.03
N GLY A 189 24.65 8.61 -0.09
CA GLY A 189 25.55 8.68 1.06
C GLY A 189 25.13 7.80 2.25
N CYS A 190 24.22 6.84 2.04
CA CYS A 190 23.70 6.02 3.11
C CYS A 190 24.70 4.93 3.45
N ARG A 191 25.03 4.83 4.75
CA ARG A 191 25.91 3.79 5.25
C ARG A 191 25.16 2.54 5.71
N PRO A 192 25.21 1.41 4.96
CA PRO A 192 24.76 0.13 5.51
C PRO A 192 25.46 -0.22 6.83
N ASP A 193 24.75 -0.93 7.70
CA ASP A 193 25.36 -1.53 8.89
C ASP A 193 26.14 -2.80 8.54
N GLU A 194 26.94 -3.30 9.49
CA GLU A 194 27.77 -4.50 9.32
C GLU A 194 26.92 -5.73 8.93
N PHE A 195 25.65 -5.79 9.37
CA PHE A 195 24.73 -6.85 9.01
C PHE A 195 24.34 -6.78 7.53
N LEU A 196 23.94 -5.61 7.04
CA LEU A 196 23.51 -5.40 5.66
C LEU A 196 24.66 -5.58 4.67
N PHE A 197 25.87 -5.13 5.00
CA PHE A 197 27.07 -5.43 4.20
C PHE A 197 27.28 -6.94 4.06
N ARG A 198 27.29 -7.68 5.17
CA ARG A 198 27.45 -9.14 5.14
C ARG A 198 26.33 -9.83 4.37
N LEU A 199 25.11 -9.32 4.46
CA LEU A 199 23.96 -9.83 3.70
C LEU A 199 24.16 -9.65 2.19
N LEU A 200 24.58 -8.45 1.75
CA LEU A 200 24.87 -8.13 0.35
C LEU A 200 26.00 -9.00 -0.20
N ILE A 201 27.16 -9.04 0.48
CA ILE A 201 28.35 -9.81 0.02
C ILE A 201 28.01 -11.28 -0.15
N ARG A 202 27.45 -11.92 0.89
CA ARG A 202 27.10 -13.35 0.83
C ARG A 202 26.01 -13.63 -0.20
N GLY A 203 25.03 -12.72 -0.30
CA GLY A 203 23.92 -12.83 -1.23
C GLY A 203 24.37 -12.79 -2.68
N LEU A 204 25.15 -11.77 -3.05
CA LEU A 204 25.67 -11.57 -4.40
C LEU A 204 26.62 -12.70 -4.81
N ARG A 205 27.54 -13.13 -3.93
CA ARG A 205 28.40 -14.29 -4.21
C ARG A 205 27.59 -15.55 -4.51
N ARG A 206 26.51 -15.80 -3.77
CA ARG A 206 25.62 -16.95 -3.98
C ARG A 206 24.89 -16.89 -5.32
N LEU A 207 24.59 -15.70 -5.82
CA LEU A 207 23.95 -15.50 -7.13
C LEU A 207 24.97 -15.49 -8.29
N GLY A 208 26.26 -15.59 -8.02
CA GLY A 208 27.33 -15.53 -9.04
C GLY A 208 27.74 -14.11 -9.43
N GLU A 209 27.21 -13.08 -8.75
CA GLU A 209 27.55 -11.67 -8.96
C GLU A 209 28.85 -11.33 -8.21
N ILE A 210 29.96 -11.96 -8.60
CA ILE A 210 31.23 -11.94 -7.86
C ILE A 210 31.84 -10.53 -7.83
N ASP A 211 31.88 -9.84 -8.97
CA ASP A 211 32.49 -8.51 -9.07
C ASP A 211 31.77 -7.50 -8.17
N ALA A 212 30.44 -7.49 -8.20
CA ALA A 212 29.63 -6.65 -7.34
C ALA A 212 29.81 -6.99 -5.85
N ALA A 213 29.95 -8.27 -5.50
CA ALA A 213 30.22 -8.67 -4.13
C ALA A 213 31.61 -8.18 -3.64
N ASP A 214 32.62 -8.23 -4.51
CA ASP A 214 33.97 -7.75 -4.21
C ASP A 214 34.00 -6.22 -4.04
N GLU A 215 33.20 -5.48 -4.82
CA GLU A 215 33.01 -4.03 -4.63
C GLU A 215 32.39 -3.71 -3.27
N VAL A 216 31.31 -4.39 -2.90
CA VAL A 216 30.67 -4.22 -1.58
C VAL A 216 31.64 -4.58 -0.44
N GLU A 217 32.48 -5.60 -0.62
CA GLU A 217 33.48 -5.99 0.37
C GLU A 217 34.61 -4.95 0.51
N LYS A 218 35.03 -4.32 -0.59
CA LYS A 218 35.98 -3.20 -0.54
C LYS A 218 35.39 -2.03 0.23
N ASP A 219 34.16 -1.62 -0.09
CA ASP A 219 33.46 -0.53 0.61
C ASP A 219 33.32 -0.82 2.12
N PHE A 220 33.01 -2.07 2.48
CA PHE A 220 32.96 -2.52 3.88
C PHE A 220 34.30 -2.30 4.61
N LYS A 221 35.43 -2.71 4.00
CA LYS A 221 36.77 -2.53 4.59
C LYS A 221 37.12 -1.06 4.79
N VAL A 222 36.83 -0.20 3.80
CA VAL A 222 37.09 1.24 3.91
C VAL A 222 36.37 1.84 5.13
N TRP A 223 35.14 1.40 5.41
CA TRP A 223 34.30 2.00 6.43
C TRP A 223 34.45 1.44 7.84
N PHE A 224 34.88 0.18 7.97
CA PHE A 224 34.96 -0.50 9.26
C PHE A 224 36.39 -0.83 9.69
N ASP A 225 37.30 -1.06 8.75
CA ASP A 225 38.69 -1.41 9.07
C ASP A 225 39.61 -0.19 9.10
N GLY A 226 39.09 1.01 8.82
CA GLY A 226 39.85 2.26 8.81
C GLY A 226 40.97 2.22 7.78
N GLY A 227 40.64 2.48 6.52
CA GLY A 227 41.61 2.44 5.43
C GLY A 227 42.90 3.20 5.76
N VAL A 228 44.00 2.46 5.91
CA VAL A 228 45.35 3.01 5.75
C VAL A 228 45.42 3.53 4.32
N GLY A 229 45.21 4.84 4.14
CA GLY A 229 45.18 5.52 2.84
C GLY A 229 43.78 5.85 2.29
N ALA A 230 42.91 6.43 3.11
CA ALA A 230 41.52 6.75 2.77
C ALA A 230 41.37 7.70 1.56
N GLU A 231 41.09 7.14 0.40
CA GLU A 231 40.31 7.78 -0.65
C GLU A 231 38.83 7.63 -0.26
N SER A 232 38.10 8.75 -0.19
CA SER A 232 36.66 8.74 0.10
C SER A 232 35.93 7.95 -0.98
N VAL A 233 35.00 7.07 -0.60
CA VAL A 233 34.09 6.42 -1.56
C VAL A 233 33.43 7.52 -2.39
N PRO A 234 33.58 7.54 -3.73
CA PRO A 234 32.92 8.53 -4.55
C PRO A 234 31.41 8.38 -4.39
N VAL A 235 30.78 9.47 -3.97
CA VAL A 235 29.32 9.63 -3.87
C VAL A 235 28.72 9.64 -5.26
#